data_AF-A0A916GAK5-F1
#
_entry.id   AF-A0A916GAK5-F1
#
_cell.length_a   1.000
_cell.length_b   1.000
_cell.length_c   1.000
_cell.angle_alpha   90.00
_cell.angle_beta   90.00
_cell.angle_gamma   90.00
#
_symmetry.space_group_name_H-M   'P 1'
#
loop_
_entity.id
_entity.type
_entity.pdbx_description
1 polymer ?
#
loop_
_entity_poly.entity_id
_entity_poly.type
_entity_poly.pdbx_seq_one_letter_code
_entity_poly.pdbx_strand_id
1 'polypeptide(L)'
;MKACPYKKIYWNHVRNVSQHCIGCWPRLERGVAPACVRNCPGRLAFVGFLDDETGPIHRLVHEWRVALPLHPEYGTEPNVFYVPPLSPHPLRADRSVDESKPRIPPAYLESLFGARVHAALDRLRSELEAVRAGGRSELLDTLIAYEFRSLLGPFTAEPVTIRATTPAKEAR
;
A
#
# COMPACT_ATOMS: atom_id res chain seq x y z
N MET A 1 9.68 -20.62 8.20
CA MET A 1 8.22 -20.51 7.93
C MET A 1 7.41 -20.12 9.17
N LYS A 2 7.43 -20.92 10.25
CA LYS A 2 6.58 -20.71 11.45
C LYS A 2 6.69 -19.30 12.05
N ALA A 3 7.93 -18.79 12.14
CA ALA A 3 8.25 -17.50 12.75
C ALA A 3 7.68 -16.27 12.03
N CYS A 4 7.46 -16.31 10.71
CA CYS A 4 6.88 -15.16 10.01
C CYS A 4 5.41 -15.00 10.44
N PRO A 5 5.04 -13.88 11.10
CA PRO A 5 3.69 -13.72 11.62
C PRO A 5 2.69 -13.52 10.47
N TYR A 6 3.10 -12.86 9.39
CA TYR A 6 2.29 -12.62 8.18
C TYR A 6 2.11 -13.83 7.25
N LYS A 7 2.77 -14.96 7.54
CA LYS A 7 2.71 -16.19 6.71
C LYS A 7 3.02 -15.95 5.22
N LYS A 8 4.03 -15.10 4.94
CA LYS A 8 4.48 -14.75 3.58
C LYS A 8 5.64 -15.60 3.04
N ILE A 9 6.03 -16.63 3.78
CA ILE A 9 7.02 -17.62 3.36
C ILE A 9 6.26 -18.91 3.05
N TYR A 10 6.43 -19.43 1.84
CA TYR A 10 5.73 -20.59 1.31
C TYR A 10 6.72 -21.74 1.09
N TRP A 11 6.29 -22.97 1.35
CA TRP A 11 7.11 -24.16 1.07
C TRP A 11 6.94 -24.61 -0.38
N ASN A 12 8.04 -24.80 -1.09
CA ASN A 12 8.03 -25.47 -2.38
C ASN A 12 8.30 -26.97 -2.18
N HIS A 13 7.25 -27.78 -2.31
CA HIS A 13 7.33 -29.24 -2.13
C HIS A 13 8.16 -29.96 -3.18
N VAL A 14 8.32 -29.40 -4.39
CA VAL A 14 9.11 -30.03 -5.47
C VAL A 14 10.59 -29.81 -5.24
N ARG A 15 10.98 -28.59 -4.87
CA ARG A 15 12.38 -28.19 -4.69
C ARG A 15 12.90 -28.38 -3.27
N ASN A 16 12.03 -28.72 -2.31
CA ASN A 16 12.33 -28.80 -0.88
C ASN A 16 13.01 -27.53 -0.32
N VAL A 17 12.54 -26.35 -0.77
CA VAL A 17 13.02 -25.06 -0.31
C VAL A 17 11.86 -24.13 0.02
N SER A 18 12.10 -23.18 0.93
CA SER A 18 11.14 -22.10 1.17
C SER A 18 11.32 -20.98 0.13
N GLN A 19 10.21 -20.42 -0.35
CA GLN A 19 10.17 -19.30 -1.28
C GLN A 19 9.33 -18.16 -0.67
N HIS A 20 9.62 -16.92 -1.06
CA HIS A 20 8.90 -15.74 -0.57
C HIS A 20 8.91 -14.64 -1.64
N CYS A 21 8.19 -13.55 -1.37
CA CYS A 21 8.25 -12.36 -2.21
C CYS A 21 9.69 -11.83 -2.29
N ILE A 22 10.21 -11.71 -3.51
CA ILE A 22 11.57 -11.20 -3.77
C ILE A 22 11.60 -9.69 -4.00
N GLY A 23 10.51 -8.97 -3.70
CA GLY A 23 10.40 -7.52 -3.94
C GLY A 23 10.54 -7.11 -5.41
N CYS A 24 10.51 -8.06 -6.34
CA CYS A 24 10.94 -7.85 -7.74
C CYS A 24 12.34 -7.21 -7.86
N TRP A 25 13.30 -7.59 -7.01
CA TRP A 25 14.66 -7.00 -7.05
C TRP A 25 15.28 -6.96 -8.46
N PRO A 26 15.14 -7.95 -9.37
CA PRO A 26 15.73 -7.85 -10.72
C PRO A 26 15.11 -6.76 -11.59
N ARG A 27 13.88 -6.32 -11.26
CA ARG A 27 13.20 -5.19 -11.90
C ARG A 27 13.68 -3.87 -11.28
N LEU A 28 13.72 -3.81 -9.95
CA LEU A 28 14.11 -2.62 -9.21
C LEU A 28 15.53 -2.15 -9.58
N GLU A 29 16.49 -3.07 -9.68
CA GLU A 29 17.87 -2.78 -10.10
C GLU A 29 17.97 -2.12 -11.49
N ARG A 30 16.97 -2.33 -12.34
CA ARG A 30 16.89 -1.77 -13.70
C ARG A 30 15.96 -0.56 -13.78
N GLY A 31 15.57 0.00 -12.65
CA GLY A 31 14.66 1.14 -12.60
C GLY A 31 13.22 0.79 -13.01
N VAL A 32 12.81 -0.48 -12.95
CA VAL A 32 11.45 -0.92 -13.32
C VAL A 32 10.66 -1.25 -12.05
N ALA A 33 9.48 -0.65 -11.89
CA ALA A 33 8.65 -0.89 -10.71
C ALA A 33 8.23 -2.37 -10.57
N PRO A 34 7.98 -2.86 -9.33
CA PRO A 34 7.51 -4.20 -9.08
C PRO A 34 6.23 -4.53 -9.85
N ALA A 35 6.08 -5.80 -10.26
CA ALA A 35 4.96 -6.19 -11.11
C ALA A 35 3.60 -5.94 -10.45
N CYS A 36 3.46 -6.19 -9.14
CA CYS A 36 2.22 -5.93 -8.41
C CYS A 36 1.85 -4.44 -8.31
N VAL A 37 2.85 -3.55 -8.35
CA VAL A 37 2.66 -2.09 -8.30
C VAL A 37 2.35 -1.57 -9.69
N ARG A 38 3.22 -1.87 -10.66
CA ARG A 38 3.10 -1.35 -12.03
C ARG A 38 1.84 -1.83 -12.76
N ASN A 39 1.36 -3.04 -12.45
CA ASN A 39 0.18 -3.59 -13.09
C ASN A 39 -1.11 -3.37 -12.28
N CYS A 40 -1.08 -2.55 -11.21
CA CYS A 40 -2.25 -2.28 -10.39
C CYS A 40 -3.28 -1.44 -11.20
N PRO A 41 -4.42 -2.00 -11.62
CA PRO A 41 -5.39 -1.26 -12.42
C PRO A 41 -6.05 -0.14 -11.61
N GLY A 42 -6.18 -0.33 -10.30
CA GLY A 42 -6.78 0.63 -9.38
C GLY A 42 -5.85 1.78 -8.97
N ARG A 43 -4.58 1.79 -9.41
CA ARG A 43 -3.60 2.82 -9.04
C ARG A 43 -3.44 3.03 -7.53
N LEU A 44 -3.55 1.95 -6.76
CA LEU A 44 -3.57 1.98 -5.29
C LEU A 44 -2.19 1.78 -4.66
N ALA A 45 -1.24 1.25 -5.42
CA ALA A 45 0.06 0.84 -4.91
C ALA A 45 1.13 1.87 -5.29
N PHE A 46 1.86 2.32 -4.28
CA PHE A 46 3.00 3.22 -4.42
C PHE A 46 4.28 2.40 -4.20
N VAL A 47 5.35 2.73 -4.93
CA VAL A 47 6.70 2.21 -4.67
C VAL A 47 7.71 3.33 -4.70
N GLY A 48 8.69 3.27 -3.81
CA GLY A 48 9.71 4.29 -3.64
C GLY A 48 10.52 4.03 -2.38
N PHE A 49 11.37 4.97 -2.04
CA PHE A 49 12.17 4.91 -0.82
C PHE A 49 11.54 5.77 0.27
N LEU A 50 11.64 5.32 1.52
CA LEU A 50 11.02 6.00 2.66
C LEU A 50 11.82 7.23 3.13
N ASP A 51 13.12 7.25 2.84
CA ASP A 51 14.07 8.33 3.13
C ASP A 51 14.02 9.48 2.10
N ASP A 52 13.33 9.30 0.97
CA ASP A 52 13.04 10.40 0.05
C ASP A 52 11.94 11.30 0.63
N GLU A 53 12.36 12.34 1.36
CA GLU A 53 11.48 13.32 2.01
C GLU A 53 10.55 14.04 1.02
N THR A 54 10.96 14.16 -0.25
CA THR A 54 10.15 14.78 -1.30
C THR A 54 9.12 13.81 -1.90
N GLY A 55 9.30 12.52 -1.67
CA GLY A 55 8.50 11.45 -2.24
C GLY A 55 7.11 11.30 -1.59
N PRO A 56 6.10 10.81 -2.33
CA PRO A 56 4.74 10.65 -1.81
C PRO A 56 4.66 9.68 -0.63
N ILE A 57 5.51 8.65 -0.60
CA ILE A 57 5.52 7.64 0.47
C ILE A 57 5.96 8.27 1.80
N HIS A 58 7.03 9.05 1.80
CA HIS A 58 7.51 9.73 3.01
C HIS A 58 6.42 10.63 3.60
N ARG A 59 5.80 11.45 2.76
CA ARG A 59 4.72 12.36 3.17
C ARG A 59 3.51 11.61 3.71
N LEU A 60 3.09 10.51 3.08
CA LEU A 60 1.98 9.68 3.55
C LEU A 60 2.26 9.01 4.92
N VAL A 61 3.49 8.60 5.18
CA VAL A 61 3.88 7.86 6.40
C VAL A 61 4.26 8.80 7.56
N HIS A 62 5.10 9.81 7.30
CA HIS A 62 5.74 10.64 8.32
C HIS A 62 5.06 12.01 8.51
N GLU A 63 4.69 12.69 7.42
CA GLU A 63 4.10 14.03 7.48
C GLU A 63 2.58 13.98 7.75
N TRP A 64 1.80 13.42 6.82
CA TRP A 64 0.35 13.32 6.93
C TRP A 64 -0.09 12.17 7.84
N ARG A 65 0.79 11.19 8.08
CA ARG A 65 0.58 10.07 9.02
C ARG A 65 -0.68 9.25 8.75
N VAL A 66 -1.09 9.16 7.49
CA VAL A 66 -2.29 8.41 7.06
C VAL A 66 -1.98 6.99 6.60
N ALA A 67 -0.73 6.71 6.23
CA ALA A 67 -0.29 5.37 5.86
C ALA A 67 0.29 4.65 7.10
N LEU A 68 -0.33 3.53 7.47
CA LEU A 68 -0.06 2.82 8.73
C LEU A 68 0.48 1.41 8.47
N PRO A 69 1.41 0.90 9.31
CA PRO A 69 1.90 -0.48 9.20
C PRO A 69 0.80 -1.48 9.56
N LEU A 70 0.81 -2.65 8.92
CA LEU A 70 -0.09 -3.75 9.25
C LEU A 70 0.45 -4.57 10.43
N HIS A 71 -0.39 -4.78 11.44
CA HIS A 71 -0.06 -5.50 12.68
C HIS A 71 1.26 -5.03 13.32
N PRO A 72 1.35 -3.77 13.77
CA PRO A 72 2.54 -3.25 14.43
C PRO A 72 2.91 -4.03 15.70
N GLU A 73 1.95 -4.66 16.37
CA GLU A 73 2.14 -5.49 17.56
C GLU A 73 3.04 -6.72 17.34
N TYR A 74 3.28 -7.11 16.08
CA TYR A 74 4.20 -8.19 15.75
C TYR A 74 5.68 -7.82 15.92
N GLY A 75 6.00 -6.54 16.12
CA GLY A 75 7.38 -6.08 16.38
C GLY A 75 8.36 -6.29 15.22
N THR A 76 7.85 -6.45 13.99
CA THR A 76 8.67 -6.66 12.79
C THR A 76 8.97 -5.38 12.01
N GLU A 77 8.38 -4.26 12.42
CA GLU A 77 8.51 -2.95 11.76
C GLU A 77 8.33 -3.04 10.22
N PRO A 78 7.14 -3.44 9.74
CA PRO A 78 6.95 -3.75 8.33
C PRO A 78 7.06 -2.51 7.45
N ASN A 79 7.66 -2.69 6.27
CA ASN A 79 7.89 -1.62 5.27
C ASN A 79 6.78 -1.51 4.21
N VAL A 80 5.60 -2.10 4.48
CA VAL A 80 4.41 -1.95 3.66
C VAL A 80 3.35 -1.26 4.50
N PHE A 81 2.93 -0.08 4.05
CA PHE A 81 1.98 0.77 4.75
C PHE A 81 0.64 0.78 4.00
N TYR A 82 -0.44 0.97 4.76
CA TYR A 82 -1.80 0.97 4.26
C TYR A 82 -2.52 2.24 4.67
N VAL A 83 -3.17 2.88 3.72
CA VAL A 83 -4.12 3.96 4.01
C VAL A 83 -5.47 3.31 4.33
N PRO A 84 -6.04 3.53 5.53
CA PRO A 84 -7.28 2.86 5.93
C PRO A 84 -8.45 3.34 5.06
N PRO A 85 -9.40 2.46 4.73
CA PRO A 85 -10.50 2.80 3.81
C PRO A 85 -11.53 3.69 4.50
N LEU A 86 -12.02 4.69 3.77
CA LEU A 86 -13.28 5.36 4.09
C LEU A 86 -14.43 4.53 3.50
N SER A 87 -15.41 4.17 4.34
CA SER A 87 -16.60 3.43 3.90
C SER A 87 -17.85 4.29 4.04
N PRO A 88 -18.80 4.24 3.08
CA PRO A 88 -20.09 4.86 3.26
C PRO A 88 -20.86 4.18 4.40
N HIS A 89 -21.75 4.91 5.05
CA HIS A 89 -22.66 4.37 6.05
C HIS A 89 -23.46 3.15 5.51
N PRO A 90 -23.87 2.23 6.39
CA PRO A 90 -24.68 1.09 6.00
C PRO A 90 -26.08 1.53 5.55
N LEU A 91 -26.77 0.67 4.82
CA LEU A 91 -28.17 0.89 4.44
C LEU A 91 -29.09 0.17 5.42
N ARG A 92 -30.22 0.79 5.74
CA ARG A 92 -31.33 0.15 6.45
C ARG A 92 -32.13 -0.75 5.50
N ALA A 93 -33.07 -1.52 6.05
CA ALA A 93 -33.92 -2.43 5.27
C ALA A 93 -34.78 -1.71 4.22
N ASP A 94 -35.16 -0.46 4.48
CA ASP A 94 -35.89 0.42 3.55
C ASP A 94 -34.99 1.09 2.50
N ARG A 95 -33.69 0.75 2.45
CA ARG A 95 -32.65 1.35 1.61
C ARG A 95 -32.28 2.79 1.98
N SER A 96 -32.75 3.33 3.11
CA SER A 96 -32.25 4.60 3.65
C SER A 96 -30.84 4.46 4.24
N VAL A 97 -30.09 5.56 4.32
CA VAL A 97 -28.73 5.56 4.90
C VAL A 97 -28.80 5.58 6.43
N ASP A 98 -28.08 4.67 7.07
CA ASP A 98 -27.96 4.60 8.52
C ASP A 98 -26.72 5.34 9.04
N GLU A 99 -26.87 6.63 9.31
CA GLU A 99 -25.79 7.48 9.83
C GLU A 99 -25.39 7.16 11.28
N SER A 100 -26.19 6.35 12.00
CA SER A 100 -25.94 6.03 13.41
C SER A 100 -24.66 5.23 13.64
N LYS A 101 -24.19 4.50 12.62
CA LYS A 101 -23.01 3.65 12.72
C LYS A 101 -22.19 3.64 11.42
N PRO A 102 -20.87 3.50 11.49
CA PRO A 102 -20.05 3.25 10.32
C PRO A 102 -20.29 1.83 9.79
N ARG A 103 -20.12 1.63 8.49
CA ARG A 103 -20.24 0.30 7.86
C ARG A 103 -19.11 -0.61 8.28
N ILE A 104 -17.89 -0.09 8.33
CA ILE A 104 -16.73 -0.80 8.86
C ILE A 104 -16.58 -0.42 10.34
N PRO A 105 -16.64 -1.38 11.27
CA PRO A 105 -16.42 -1.09 12.70
C PRO A 105 -15.02 -0.52 12.95
N PRO A 106 -14.87 0.62 13.66
CA PRO A 106 -13.56 1.21 13.93
C PRO A 106 -12.63 0.27 14.70
N ALA A 107 -13.17 -0.52 15.62
CA ALA A 107 -12.43 -1.52 16.38
C ALA A 107 -11.76 -2.58 15.50
N TYR A 108 -12.34 -2.89 14.33
CA TYR A 108 -11.73 -3.82 13.37
C TYR A 108 -10.53 -3.19 12.66
N LEU A 109 -10.60 -1.91 12.32
CA LEU A 109 -9.45 -1.21 11.74
C LEU A 109 -8.34 -1.01 12.78
N GLU A 110 -8.71 -0.77 14.04
CA GLU A 110 -7.76 -0.66 15.15
C GLU A 110 -7.04 -1.98 15.42
N SER A 111 -7.71 -3.14 15.29
CA SER A 111 -7.03 -4.43 15.43
C SER A 111 -6.05 -4.75 14.30
N LEU A 112 -6.10 -4.02 13.18
CA LEU A 112 -5.18 -4.19 12.04
C LEU A 112 -4.03 -3.18 12.06
N PHE A 113 -4.32 -1.93 12.41
CA PHE A 113 -3.39 -0.79 12.26
C PHE A 113 -2.99 -0.13 13.58
N GLY A 114 -3.58 -0.56 14.70
CA GLY A 114 -3.44 0.05 16.01
C GLY A 114 -4.24 1.34 16.20
N ALA A 115 -4.12 1.95 17.38
CA ALA A 115 -4.91 3.13 17.78
C ALA A 115 -4.72 4.37 16.87
N ARG A 116 -3.59 4.46 16.15
CA ARG A 116 -3.30 5.55 15.21
C ARG A 116 -4.29 5.63 14.04
N VAL A 117 -5.05 4.56 13.79
CA VAL A 117 -6.03 4.53 12.70
C VAL A 117 -7.13 5.58 12.83
N HIS A 118 -7.54 5.93 14.05
CA HIS A 118 -8.58 6.92 14.28
C HIS A 118 -8.13 8.31 13.79
N ALA A 119 -6.91 8.71 14.18
CA ALA A 119 -6.32 9.97 13.72
C ALA A 119 -6.13 10.00 12.19
N ALA A 120 -5.72 8.89 11.58
CA ALA A 120 -5.60 8.79 10.12
C ALA A 120 -6.95 8.94 9.41
N LEU A 121 -8.00 8.31 9.93
CA LEU A 121 -9.36 8.40 9.40
C LEU A 121 -9.92 9.83 9.51
N ASP A 122 -9.71 10.49 10.65
CA ASP A 122 -10.17 11.87 10.87
C ASP A 122 -9.44 12.84 9.94
N ARG A 123 -8.14 12.63 9.73
CA ARG A 123 -7.35 13.40 8.76
C ARG A 123 -7.87 13.22 7.34
N LEU A 124 -8.15 11.98 6.92
CA LEU A 124 -8.70 11.71 5.58
C LEU A 124 -10.09 12.30 5.39
N ARG A 125 -10.97 12.25 6.41
CA ARG A 125 -12.31 12.85 6.35
C ARG A 125 -12.26 14.36 6.25
N SER A 126 -11.47 15.02 7.10
CA SER A 126 -11.34 16.49 7.09
C SER A 126 -10.81 17.02 5.76
N GLU A 127 -9.80 16.36 5.18
CA GLU A 127 -9.26 16.72 3.86
C GLU A 127 -10.30 16.50 2.74
N LEU A 128 -11.09 15.42 2.83
CA LEU A 128 -12.17 15.15 1.88
C LEU A 128 -13.31 16.17 1.97
N GLU A 129 -13.69 16.58 3.17
CA GLU A 129 -14.68 17.63 3.40
C GLU A 129 -14.20 18.98 2.89
N ALA A 130 -12.92 19.32 3.11
CA ALA A 130 -12.32 20.55 2.61
C ALA A 130 -12.33 20.62 1.07
N VAL A 131 -11.98 19.52 0.39
CA VAL A 131 -12.05 19.46 -1.09
C VAL A 131 -13.49 19.51 -1.59
N ARG A 132 -14.43 18.84 -0.91
CA ARG A 132 -15.87 18.92 -1.25
C ARG A 132 -16.44 20.33 -1.11
N ALA A 133 -15.93 21.12 -0.17
CA ALA A 133 -16.28 22.53 0.00
C ALA A 133 -15.63 23.47 -1.06
N GLY A 134 -14.87 22.93 -2.01
CA GLY A 134 -14.20 23.69 -3.07
C GLY A 134 -12.74 24.07 -2.75
N GLY A 135 -12.18 23.58 -1.65
CA GLY A 135 -10.77 23.73 -1.31
C GLY A 135 -9.84 22.82 -2.13
N ARG A 136 -8.55 22.84 -1.79
CA ARG A 136 -7.52 21.94 -2.35
C ARG A 136 -6.85 21.14 -1.24
N SER A 137 -6.45 19.91 -1.53
CA SER A 137 -5.77 19.01 -0.61
C SER A 137 -4.64 18.28 -1.32
N GLU A 138 -3.40 18.60 -0.94
CA GLU A 138 -2.22 17.94 -1.49
C GLU A 138 -2.19 16.44 -1.15
N LEU A 139 -2.72 16.08 0.03
CA LEU A 139 -2.87 14.68 0.43
C LEU A 139 -3.77 13.93 -0.55
N LEU A 140 -4.95 14.47 -0.87
CA LEU A 140 -5.88 13.83 -1.79
C LEU A 140 -5.37 13.86 -3.22
N ASP A 141 -4.73 14.95 -3.66
CA ASP A 141 -4.09 15.01 -4.98
C ASP A 141 -3.01 13.92 -5.13
N THR A 142 -2.25 13.67 -4.06
CA THR A 142 -1.27 12.57 -4.00
C THR A 142 -1.94 11.20 -4.04
N LEU A 143 -3.04 10.99 -3.30
CA LEU A 143 -3.77 9.71 -3.28
C LEU A 143 -4.53 9.42 -4.57
N ILE A 144 -5.00 10.44 -5.28
CA ILE A 144 -5.67 10.31 -6.58
C ILE A 144 -4.65 9.94 -7.67
N ALA A 145 -3.43 10.48 -7.59
CA ALA A 145 -2.33 10.19 -8.50
C ALA A 145 -2.73 10.28 -9.98
N TYR A 146 -3.12 11.48 -10.41
CA TYR A 146 -3.54 11.77 -11.78
C TYR A 146 -2.52 11.27 -12.82
N GLU A 147 -1.24 11.49 -12.55
CA GLU A 147 -0.14 10.87 -13.30
C GLU A 147 0.27 9.54 -12.67
N PHE A 148 -0.01 8.43 -13.35
CA PHE A 148 0.32 7.09 -12.85
C PHE A 148 1.81 6.89 -12.52
N ARG A 149 2.72 7.52 -13.30
CA ARG A 149 4.16 7.37 -13.09
C ARG A 149 4.64 8.00 -11.78
N SER A 150 3.91 8.97 -11.23
CA SER A 150 4.21 9.56 -9.92
C SER A 150 4.16 8.53 -8.77
N LEU A 151 3.42 7.42 -8.94
CA LEU A 151 3.33 6.31 -7.98
C LEU A 151 4.59 5.43 -7.94
N LEU A 152 5.43 5.51 -8.97
CA LEU A 152 6.52 4.57 -9.20
C LEU A 152 7.87 5.05 -8.64
N GLY A 153 7.91 6.27 -8.10
CA GLY A 153 9.15 6.88 -7.60
C GLY A 153 10.25 6.84 -8.66
N PRO A 154 11.46 6.35 -8.33
CA PRO A 154 12.56 6.25 -9.29
C PRO A 154 12.38 5.10 -10.31
N PHE A 155 11.36 4.26 -10.17
CA PHE A 155 11.22 3.01 -10.92
C PHE A 155 10.29 3.11 -12.14
N THR A 156 10.49 4.14 -12.96
CA THR A 156 9.62 4.50 -14.10
C THR A 156 9.98 3.81 -15.42
N ALA A 157 11.07 3.04 -15.49
CA ALA A 157 11.49 2.40 -16.73
C ALA A 157 10.46 1.35 -17.21
N GLU A 158 10.38 1.19 -18.54
CA GLU A 158 9.44 0.27 -19.16
C GLU A 158 9.93 -1.19 -18.99
N PRO A 159 9.05 -2.16 -18.66
CA PRO A 159 9.44 -3.53 -18.34
C PRO A 159 9.99 -4.28 -19.55
N VAL A 160 9.67 -3.84 -20.77
CA VAL A 160 10.21 -4.41 -22.02
C VAL A 160 11.73 -4.23 -22.14
N THR A 161 12.30 -3.24 -21.43
CA THR A 161 13.74 -3.02 -21.39
C THR A 161 14.48 -4.13 -20.65
N ILE A 162 13.78 -4.91 -19.82
CA ILE A 162 14.34 -6.07 -19.13
C ILE A 162 14.44 -7.21 -20.14
N ARG A 163 15.58 -7.30 -20.83
CA ARG A 163 15.93 -8.53 -21.54
C ARG A 163 16.01 -9.67 -20.54
N ALA A 164 15.28 -10.75 -20.81
CA ALA A 164 15.46 -12.01 -20.11
C ALA A 164 16.91 -12.42 -20.29
N THR A 165 17.71 -12.34 -19.23
CA THR A 165 18.94 -13.10 -19.16
C THR A 165 18.48 -14.54 -19.09
N THR A 166 18.46 -15.24 -20.22
CA THR A 166 18.35 -16.70 -20.23
C THR A 166 19.40 -17.18 -19.25
N PRO A 167 19.03 -17.82 -18.12
CA PRO A 167 20.04 -18.44 -17.30
C PRO A 167 20.74 -19.44 -18.23
N ALA A 168 22.06 -19.35 -18.35
CA ALA A 168 22.80 -20.47 -18.91
C ALA A 168 22.30 -21.70 -18.14
N LYS A 169 21.80 -22.71 -18.86
CA LYS A 169 21.51 -24.01 -18.27
C LYS A 169 22.84 -24.50 -17.70
N GLU A 170 23.13 -24.18 -16.45
CA GLU A 170 24.19 -24.83 -15.73
C GLU A 170 23.72 -26.26 -15.53
N ALA A 171 24.33 -27.12 -16.34
CA ALA A 171 24.24 -28.55 -16.23
C ALA A 171 24.64 -28.95 -14.80
N ARG A 172 23.69 -29.50 -14.05
CA ARG A 172 23.92 -30.36 -12.90
C ARG A 172 22.88 -31.47 -12.90
#